data_AF-A0A2K8UHX4-F1
#
_entry.id   AF-A0A2K8UHX4-F1
#
_cell.length_a   1.000
_cell.length_b   1.000
_cell.length_c   1.000
_cell.angle_alpha   90.00
_cell.angle_beta   90.00
_cell.angle_gamma   90.00
#
_symmetry.space_group_name_H-M   'P 1'
#
loop_
_entity.id
_entity.type
_entity.pdbx_description
1 polymer ?
#
loop_
_entity_poly.entity_id
_entity_poly.type
_entity_poly.pdbx_seq_one_letter_code
_entity_poly.pdbx_strand_id
1 'polypeptide(L)'
;MHAKPFLVLLLGLMPALAWGAPDLVLELDQTQRLIPSNVRYERLGNSVLISGKMVKPVEGRGRILGHAHVQVLTIDGQILAAIEVPLTNFQPSAKSPQRADFATRIDPLPVGARVIRVRYDASGRTGDAGDPP
;
A
#
# COMPACT_ATOMS: atom_id res chain seq x y z
N MET A 1 -47.12 52.05 -3.62
CA MET A 1 -46.63 51.10 -2.59
C MET A 1 -45.84 50.01 -3.30
N HIS A 2 -44.53 49.95 -3.03
CA HIS A 2 -43.57 49.04 -3.66
C HIS A 2 -43.45 47.74 -2.84
N ALA A 3 -43.45 46.59 -3.51
CA ALA A 3 -42.91 45.35 -2.93
C ALA A 3 -42.14 44.60 -4.02
N LYS A 4 -40.81 44.53 -3.87
CA LYS A 4 -39.91 43.73 -4.70
C LYS A 4 -39.96 42.27 -4.22
N PRO A 5 -40.01 41.26 -5.11
CA PRO A 5 -39.75 39.89 -4.70
C PRO A 5 -38.23 39.69 -4.54
N PHE A 6 -37.84 39.26 -3.35
CA PHE A 6 -36.47 38.86 -3.00
C PHE A 6 -36.24 37.46 -3.60
N LEU A 7 -35.36 37.37 -4.59
CA LEU A 7 -34.90 36.10 -5.15
C LEU A 7 -33.90 35.47 -4.15
N VAL A 8 -34.35 34.47 -3.38
CA VAL A 8 -33.46 33.69 -2.51
C VAL A 8 -32.77 32.64 -3.37
N LEU A 9 -31.49 32.87 -3.65
CA LEU A 9 -30.61 31.90 -4.30
C LEU A 9 -30.19 30.86 -3.24
N LEU A 10 -30.92 29.74 -3.15
CA LEU A 10 -30.46 28.57 -2.40
C LEU A 10 -29.36 27.90 -3.22
N LEU A 11 -28.09 28.21 -2.91
CA LEU A 11 -26.97 27.37 -3.34
C LEU A 11 -27.17 25.99 -2.71
N GLY A 12 -27.52 25.01 -3.54
CA GLY A 12 -27.50 23.61 -3.18
C GLY A 12 -26.08 23.23 -2.75
N LEU A 13 -25.88 23.15 -1.45
CA LEU A 13 -24.75 22.49 -0.82
C LEU A 13 -24.84 21.01 -1.23
N MET A 14 -24.18 20.64 -2.33
CA MET A 14 -23.92 19.24 -2.63
C MET A 14 -23.18 18.68 -1.41
N PRO A 15 -23.71 17.67 -0.71
CA PRO A 15 -22.93 16.98 0.30
C PRO A 15 -21.78 16.36 -0.47
N ALA A 16 -20.58 16.92 -0.32
CA ALA A 16 -19.36 16.21 -0.63
C ALA A 16 -19.48 14.90 0.15
N LEU A 17 -19.73 13.80 -0.57
CA LEU A 17 -19.64 12.47 -0.01
C LEU A 17 -18.21 12.33 0.47
N ALA A 18 -18.00 12.69 1.73
CA ALA A 18 -16.99 12.11 2.58
C ALA A 18 -17.40 10.64 2.72
N TRP A 19 -17.22 9.88 1.65
CA TRP A 19 -16.93 8.47 1.74
C TRP A 19 -15.62 8.40 2.50
N GLY A 20 -15.74 8.42 3.84
CA GLY A 20 -14.75 7.83 4.70
C GLY A 20 -14.61 6.40 4.20
N ALA A 21 -13.65 6.19 3.30
CA ALA A 21 -13.36 4.87 2.81
C ALA A 21 -13.06 4.04 4.07
N PRO A 22 -13.81 2.94 4.31
CA PRO A 22 -13.61 2.11 5.50
C PRO A 22 -12.13 1.79 5.67
N ASP A 23 -11.69 1.69 6.93
CA ASP A 23 -10.29 1.54 7.30
C ASP A 23 -9.60 0.49 6.42
N LEU A 24 -8.48 0.86 5.82
CA LEU A 24 -7.69 -0.10 5.05
C LEU A 24 -7.15 -1.14 6.02
N VAL A 25 -7.35 -2.41 5.71
CA VAL A 25 -6.80 -3.51 6.49
C VAL A 25 -5.41 -3.84 5.95
N LEU A 26 -4.44 -4.04 6.85
CA LEU A 26 -3.11 -4.52 6.48
C LEU A 26 -3.05 -6.04 6.59
N GLU A 27 -2.66 -6.69 5.50
CA GLU A 27 -2.34 -8.12 5.45
C GLU A 27 -0.85 -8.32 5.18
N LEU A 28 -0.17 -9.07 6.04
CA LEU A 28 1.26 -9.32 5.93
C LEU A 28 1.52 -10.80 5.67
N ASP A 29 2.18 -11.12 4.55
CA ASP A 29 2.59 -12.49 4.27
C ASP A 29 3.83 -12.85 5.09
N GLN A 30 3.63 -13.68 6.11
CA GLN A 30 4.70 -14.16 6.99
C GLN A 30 5.22 -15.56 6.64
N THR A 31 4.80 -16.12 5.49
CA THR A 31 5.14 -17.50 5.11
C THR A 31 6.52 -17.63 4.45
N GLN A 32 7.13 -16.50 4.08
CA GLN A 32 8.37 -16.47 3.31
C GLN A 32 9.63 -16.30 4.17
N ARG A 33 10.80 -16.51 3.55
CA ARG A 33 12.11 -16.35 4.20
C ARG A 33 12.39 -14.92 4.68
N LEU A 34 11.85 -13.94 3.98
CA LEU A 34 11.83 -12.53 4.38
C LEU A 34 10.37 -12.18 4.66
N ILE A 35 10.12 -11.62 5.84
CA ILE A 35 8.77 -11.29 6.30
C ILE A 35 8.61 -9.76 6.43
N PRO A 36 7.48 -9.19 6.02
CA PRO A 36 7.17 -7.80 6.32
C PRO A 36 7.01 -7.60 7.83
N SER A 37 7.54 -6.50 8.34
CA SER A 37 7.52 -6.13 9.76
C SER A 37 7.41 -4.62 9.91
N ASN A 38 6.77 -4.15 10.98
CA ASN A 38 6.52 -2.74 11.26
C ASN A 38 5.91 -1.99 10.07
N VAL A 39 5.02 -2.67 9.34
CA VAL A 39 4.33 -2.10 8.20
C VAL A 39 3.25 -1.16 8.70
N ARG A 40 3.23 0.04 8.15
CA ARG A 40 2.26 1.08 8.44
C ARG A 40 1.84 1.76 7.15
N TYR A 41 0.65 2.34 7.18
CA TYR A 41 0.20 3.22 6.12
C TYR A 41 -0.28 4.55 6.69
N GLU A 42 -0.22 5.58 5.85
CA GLU A 42 -0.69 6.93 6.15
C GLU A 42 -1.54 7.40 4.97
N ARG A 43 -2.79 7.79 5.21
CA ARG A 43 -3.63 8.41 4.17
C ARG A 43 -3.26 9.87 4.00
N LEU A 44 -3.01 10.27 2.76
CA LEU A 44 -2.64 11.62 2.34
C LEU A 44 -3.65 12.07 1.28
N GLY A 45 -4.83 12.51 1.73
CA GLY A 45 -5.95 12.85 0.84
C GLY A 45 -6.41 11.65 0.03
N ASN A 46 -6.27 11.72 -1.29
CA ASN A 46 -6.62 10.64 -2.22
C ASN A 46 -5.50 9.61 -2.43
N SER A 47 -4.39 9.73 -1.69
CA SER A 47 -3.25 8.82 -1.80
C SER A 47 -2.99 8.10 -0.48
N VAL A 48 -2.22 7.02 -0.53
CA VAL A 48 -1.72 6.33 0.66
C VAL A 48 -0.22 6.12 0.55
N LEU A 49 0.50 6.50 1.61
CA LEU A 49 1.91 6.18 1.79
C LEU A 49 1.99 4.89 2.60
N ILE A 50 2.76 3.91 2.13
CA ILE A 50 2.93 2.61 2.76
C ILE A 50 4.42 2.43 3.02
N SER A 51 4.80 2.10 4.25
CA SER A 51 6.20 1.92 4.63
C SER A 51 6.35 0.78 5.63
N GLY A 52 7.51 0.16 5.65
CA GLY A 52 7.80 -0.91 6.59
C GLY A 52 9.20 -1.46 6.42
N LYS A 53 9.43 -2.64 6.99
CA LYS A 53 10.69 -3.37 6.92
C LYS A 53 10.47 -4.76 6.38
N MET A 54 11.43 -5.28 5.62
CA MET A 54 11.59 -6.71 5.38
C MET A 54 12.62 -7.24 6.36
N VAL A 55 12.25 -8.30 7.09
CA VAL A 55 13.08 -8.91 8.14
C VAL A 55 13.38 -10.34 7.77
N LYS A 56 14.64 -10.74 7.89
CA LYS A 56 15.08 -12.14 7.77
C LYS A 56 15.19 -12.72 9.18
N PRO A 57 14.23 -13.55 9.64
CA PRO A 57 14.13 -13.96 11.04
C PRO A 57 15.18 -15.00 11.48
N VAL A 58 15.74 -15.78 10.55
CA VAL A 58 16.70 -16.85 10.87
C VAL A 58 18.14 -16.39 10.68
N GLU A 59 19.00 -16.66 11.67
CA GLU A 59 20.45 -16.51 11.55
C GLU A 59 20.99 -17.41 10.43
N GLY A 60 21.68 -16.80 9.47
CA GLY A 60 22.27 -17.54 8.36
C GLY A 60 22.87 -16.62 7.32
N ARG A 61 23.93 -17.10 6.67
CA ARG A 61 24.65 -16.39 5.60
C ARG A 61 23.69 -16.00 4.45
N GLY A 62 24.07 -14.95 3.73
CA GLY A 62 23.34 -14.43 2.56
C GLY A 62 22.79 -13.03 2.77
N ARG A 63 22.70 -12.28 1.66
CA ARG A 63 22.19 -10.90 1.60
C ARG A 63 20.67 -10.91 1.49
N ILE A 64 20.03 -9.83 1.95
CA ILE A 64 18.65 -9.51 1.55
C ILE A 64 18.71 -9.03 0.09
N LEU A 65 17.97 -9.68 -0.80
CA LEU A 65 17.84 -9.35 -2.21
C LEU A 65 16.33 -9.30 -2.53
N GLY A 66 15.94 -8.76 -3.69
CA GLY A 66 14.54 -8.73 -4.14
C GLY A 66 13.79 -7.45 -3.77
N HIS A 67 12.45 -7.55 -3.79
CA HIS A 67 11.53 -6.42 -3.64
C HIS A 67 10.48 -6.69 -2.57
N ALA A 68 9.90 -5.63 -2.03
CA ALA A 68 8.62 -5.72 -1.36
C ALA A 68 7.51 -5.60 -2.41
N HIS A 69 6.56 -6.54 -2.42
CA HIS A 69 5.42 -6.48 -3.31
C HIS A 69 4.21 -5.99 -2.52
N VAL A 70 3.72 -4.81 -2.89
CA VAL A 70 2.58 -4.14 -2.26
C VAL A 70 1.38 -4.24 -3.18
N GLN A 71 0.30 -4.84 -2.70
CA GLN A 71 -0.96 -4.97 -3.42
C GLN A 71 -2.06 -4.21 -2.71
N VAL A 72 -2.92 -3.56 -3.48
CA VAL A 72 -4.18 -3.00 -3.01
C VAL A 72 -5.29 -3.88 -3.53
N LEU A 73 -6.18 -4.31 -2.65
CA LEU A 73 -7.26 -5.22 -2.96
C LEU A 73 -8.61 -4.69 -2.52
N THR A 74 -9.67 -5.19 -3.15
CA THR A 74 -11.03 -5.13 -2.63
C THR A 74 -11.18 -6.05 -1.41
N ILE A 75 -12.32 -5.98 -0.73
CA ILE A 75 -12.61 -6.86 0.41
C ILE A 75 -12.69 -8.34 0.00
N ASP A 76 -13.09 -8.61 -1.25
CA ASP A 76 -13.20 -9.95 -1.81
C ASP A 76 -11.85 -10.49 -2.33
N GLY A 77 -10.77 -9.73 -2.13
CA GLY A 77 -9.42 -10.12 -2.54
C GLY A 77 -9.07 -9.86 -4.01
N GLN A 78 -9.89 -9.10 -4.75
CA GLN A 78 -9.54 -8.69 -6.11
C GLN A 78 -8.41 -7.65 -6.08
N ILE A 79 -7.34 -7.88 -6.83
CA ILE A 79 -6.22 -6.94 -6.93
C ILE A 79 -6.64 -5.74 -7.78
N LEU A 80 -6.55 -4.54 -7.19
CA LEU A 80 -6.79 -3.25 -7.84
C LEU A 80 -5.48 -2.58 -8.29
N ALA A 81 -4.40 -2.79 -7.54
CA ALA A 81 -3.07 -2.31 -7.87
C ALA A 81 -2.00 -3.25 -7.28
N ALA A 82 -0.86 -3.36 -7.95
CA ALA A 82 0.30 -4.12 -7.50
C ALA A 82 1.57 -3.34 -7.85
N ILE A 83 2.49 -3.23 -6.89
CA ILE A 83 3.71 -2.44 -7.04
C ILE A 83 4.87 -3.22 -6.44
N GLU A 84 5.93 -3.38 -7.20
CA GLU A 84 7.24 -3.80 -6.70
C GLU A 84 7.99 -2.60 -6.14
N VAL A 85 8.46 -2.73 -4.91
CA VAL A 85 9.11 -1.67 -4.15
C VAL A 85 10.53 -2.10 -3.84
N PRO A 86 11.54 -1.32 -4.28
CA PRO A 86 12.93 -1.63 -3.98
C PRO A 86 13.18 -1.58 -2.48
N LEU A 87 14.00 -2.51 -2.02
CA LEU A 87 14.50 -2.53 -0.65
C LEU A 87 15.68 -1.56 -0.51
N THR A 88 15.70 -0.84 0.61
CA THR A 88 16.69 0.22 0.92
C THR A 88 17.20 0.06 2.35
N ASN A 89 18.19 0.87 2.76
CA ASN A 89 18.71 0.91 4.14
C ASN A 89 19.03 -0.47 4.74
N PHE A 90 19.74 -1.30 3.96
CA PHE A 90 20.11 -2.65 4.36
C PHE A 90 20.94 -2.63 5.65
N GLN A 91 20.46 -3.36 6.65
CA GLN A 91 21.12 -3.56 7.93
C GLN A 91 21.57 -5.03 8.01
N PRO A 92 22.77 -5.34 7.49
CA PRO A 92 23.32 -6.68 7.60
C PRO A 92 23.74 -6.96 9.05
N SER A 93 23.48 -8.18 9.51
CA SER A 93 23.98 -8.68 10.79
C SER A 93 24.19 -10.19 10.70
N ALA A 94 25.21 -10.66 11.40
CA ALA A 94 25.49 -12.08 11.59
C ALA A 94 24.93 -12.62 12.92
N LYS A 95 24.49 -11.73 13.83
CA LYS A 95 24.05 -12.03 15.20
C LYS A 95 22.64 -11.53 15.51
N SER A 96 21.96 -10.98 14.50
CA SER A 96 20.64 -10.36 14.65
C SER A 96 19.86 -10.50 13.33
N PRO A 97 18.53 -10.42 13.35
CA PRO A 97 17.73 -10.44 12.13
C PRO A 97 18.18 -9.33 11.19
N GLN A 98 18.52 -9.70 9.95
CA GLN A 98 18.84 -8.72 8.91
C GLN A 98 17.57 -7.96 8.53
N ARG A 99 17.72 -6.68 8.18
CA ARG A 99 16.58 -5.81 7.84
C ARG A 99 16.86 -5.00 6.59
N ALA A 100 15.82 -4.69 5.84
CA ALA A 100 15.83 -3.68 4.81
C ALA A 100 14.51 -2.90 4.87
N ASP A 101 14.54 -1.62 4.58
CA ASP A 101 13.36 -0.76 4.59
C ASP A 101 12.71 -0.76 3.20
N PHE A 102 11.41 -0.53 3.15
CA PHE A 102 10.68 -0.23 1.92
C PHE A 102 9.66 0.89 2.17
N ALA A 103 9.41 1.68 1.14
CA ALA A 103 8.36 2.70 1.16
C ALA A 103 7.84 2.92 -0.26
N THR A 104 6.52 3.07 -0.39
CA THR A 104 5.87 3.40 -1.66
C THR A 104 4.62 4.23 -1.43
N ARG A 105 4.23 5.00 -2.44
CA ARG A 105 2.99 5.79 -2.45
C ARG A 105 2.08 5.28 -3.55
N ILE A 106 0.81 5.12 -3.22
CA ILE A 106 -0.25 4.79 -4.18
C ILE A 106 -1.08 6.03 -4.37
N ASP A 107 -1.02 6.59 -5.57
CA ASP A 107 -1.67 7.85 -5.92
C ASP A 107 -2.18 7.81 -7.38
N PRO A 108 -3.50 7.88 -7.60
CA PRO A 108 -4.55 7.87 -6.59
C PRO A 108 -4.75 6.48 -5.96
N LEU A 109 -5.29 6.43 -4.74
CA LEU A 109 -5.79 5.20 -4.12
C LEU A 109 -7.00 4.70 -4.93
N PRO A 110 -6.97 3.47 -5.50
CA PRO A 110 -8.06 2.97 -6.31
C PRO A 110 -9.40 2.96 -5.58
N VAL A 111 -10.47 3.32 -6.29
CA VAL A 111 -11.84 3.22 -5.75
C VAL A 111 -12.14 1.75 -5.43
N GLY A 112 -12.73 1.51 -4.26
CA GLY A 112 -13.00 0.16 -3.78
C GLY A 112 -11.83 -0.49 -3.04
N ALA A 113 -10.70 0.20 -2.85
CA ALA A 113 -9.61 -0.27 -1.99
C ALA A 113 -10.09 -0.52 -0.55
N ARG A 114 -9.77 -1.71 -0.03
CA ARG A 114 -10.13 -2.16 1.33
C ARG A 114 -8.96 -2.84 2.05
N VAL A 115 -8.07 -3.48 1.30
CA VAL A 115 -6.94 -4.23 1.87
C VAL A 115 -5.64 -3.76 1.22
N ILE A 116 -4.61 -3.58 2.04
CA ILE A 116 -3.21 -3.46 1.60
C ILE A 116 -2.51 -4.75 2.00
N ARG A 117 -2.08 -5.53 1.01
CA ARG A 117 -1.28 -6.73 1.24
C ARG A 117 0.19 -6.43 0.96
N VAL A 118 1.06 -6.79 1.88
CA VAL A 118 2.51 -6.71 1.68
C VAL A 118 3.09 -8.11 1.78
N ARG A 119 3.90 -8.46 0.78
CA ARG A 119 4.65 -9.73 0.75
C ARG A 119 6.06 -9.49 0.24
N TYR A 120 6.94 -10.44 0.52
CA TYR A 120 8.25 -10.47 -0.11
C TYR A 120 8.14 -11.11 -1.51
N ASP A 121 8.95 -10.62 -2.44
CA ASP A 121 9.18 -11.29 -3.71
C ASP A 121 10.69 -11.45 -3.96
N ALA A 122 11.12 -12.71 -4.06
CA ALA A 122 12.49 -13.09 -4.34
C ALA A 122 12.84 -13.02 -5.83
N SER A 123 11.84 -12.92 -6.71
CA SER A 123 12.06 -12.81 -8.13
C SER A 123 12.65 -11.43 -8.44
N GLY A 124 13.95 -11.39 -8.69
CA GLY A 124 14.60 -10.24 -9.32
C GLY A 124 14.25 -10.17 -10.80
N ARG A 125 12.97 -10.17 -11.18
CA ARG A 125 12.55 -10.10 -12.59
C ARG A 125 12.11 -8.68 -12.95
N THR A 126 13.00 -8.01 -13.67
CA THR A 126 12.64 -7.21 -14.85
C THR A 126 11.35 -7.73 -15.48
N GLY A 127 10.41 -6.82 -15.74
CA GLY A 127 9.09 -7.11 -16.29
C GLY A 127 9.12 -8.19 -17.37
N ASP A 128 8.35 -9.24 -17.14
CA ASP A 128 7.92 -10.17 -18.15
C ASP A 128 6.39 -10.15 -18.10
N ALA A 129 5.84 -9.29 -18.95
CA ALA A 129 4.44 -9.27 -19.29
C ALA A 129 4.21 -10.29 -20.41
N GLY A 130 3.11 -11.06 -20.33
CA GLY A 130 2.64 -12.01 -21.36
C GLY A 130 2.96 -13.45 -20.99
N ASP A 131 2.03 -14.40 -20.92
CA ASP A 131 0.70 -14.53 -21.51
C ASP A 131 -0.20 -15.36 -20.57
N PRO A 132 -1.51 -15.10 -20.48
CA PRO A 132 -2.47 -16.15 -20.16
C PRO A 132 -2.90 -16.90 -21.45
N PRO A 133 -3.29 -18.18 -21.33
CA PRO A 133 -3.60 -19.07 -22.46
C PRO A 133 -4.79 -18.63 -23.31
#